data_AF-A0A7D6ZUW9-F1
#
_entry.id   AF-A0A7D6ZUW9-F1
#
_cell.length_a   1.000
_cell.length_b   1.000
_cell.length_c   1.000
_cell.angle_alpha   90.00
_cell.angle_beta   90.00
_cell.angle_gamma   90.00
#
_symmetry.space_group_name_H-M   'P 1'
#
loop_
_entity.id
_entity.type
_entity.pdbx_description
1 polymer ?
#
loop_
_entity_poly.entity_id
_entity_poly.type
_entity_poly.pdbx_seq_one_letter_code
_entity_poly.pdbx_strand_id
1 'polypeptide(L)'
;MTNPQQQMTDKRRQWEAWARRKFGDNETQARAAVDAALRAAASGASSQEAAAAGLAAGQAHEEPDVPPELLEPAPRGTVVGYARRIRQQQQISDVGSLQTLEFRVEPLRGPSLVVQMRGFLLEGSLTDGDVVEVPIRRRRGTFVRAGRLFNRTTGSTVEMRRGLWGSMSVAETMYGRVLARTFYFLFFAVFFAFVAVFAGAVLYGTVWRDDAGQPDPPSWFCATAEKIGFDSVPGC
;
A
#
# COMPACT_ATOMS: atom_id res chain seq x y z
N MET A 1 -44.71 32.40 21.66
CA MET A 1 -43.30 32.00 21.75
C MET A 1 -43.10 30.82 20.83
N THR A 2 -42.33 30.96 19.75
CA THR A 2 -42.09 29.86 18.79
C THR A 2 -41.13 28.86 19.41
N ASN A 3 -41.42 27.56 19.27
CA ASN A 3 -40.55 26.51 19.81
C ASN A 3 -39.16 26.58 19.13
N PRO A 4 -38.04 26.64 19.88
CA PRO A 4 -36.70 26.72 19.30
C PRO A 4 -36.36 25.54 18.36
N GLN A 5 -36.94 24.35 18.57
CA GLN A 5 -36.79 23.22 17.65
C GLN A 5 -37.47 23.48 16.30
N GLN A 6 -38.62 24.15 16.32
CA GLN A 6 -39.36 24.51 15.11
C GLN A 6 -38.58 25.55 14.29
N GLN A 7 -37.98 26.55 14.96
CA GLN A 7 -37.12 27.54 14.31
C GLN A 7 -35.89 26.92 13.64
N MET A 8 -35.23 25.92 14.26
CA MET A 8 -34.11 25.22 13.62
C MET A 8 -34.54 24.39 12.41
N THR A 9 -35.71 23.75 12.49
CA THR A 9 -36.26 22.96 11.39
C THR A 9 -36.58 23.83 10.18
N ASP A 10 -37.17 25.00 10.40
CA ASP A 10 -37.50 25.97 9.35
C ASP A 10 -36.23 26.54 8.69
N LYS A 11 -35.22 26.89 9.49
CA LYS A 11 -33.92 27.35 8.97
C LYS A 11 -33.24 26.28 8.13
N ARG A 12 -33.24 25.02 8.57
CA ARG A 12 -32.69 23.90 7.79
C ARG A 12 -33.37 23.78 6.42
N ARG A 13 -34.70 23.82 6.37
CA ARG A 13 -35.45 23.77 5.09
C ARG A 13 -35.09 24.92 4.16
N GLN A 14 -34.90 26.13 4.68
CA GLN A 14 -34.47 27.29 3.89
C GLN A 14 -33.08 27.09 3.29
N TRP A 15 -32.13 26.57 4.07
CA TRP A 15 -30.78 26.25 3.58
C TRP A 15 -30.80 25.11 2.55
N GLU A 16 -31.60 24.06 2.76
CA GLU A 16 -31.78 22.97 1.79
C GLU A 16 -32.32 23.48 0.46
N ALA A 17 -33.34 24.34 0.48
CA ALA A 17 -33.89 24.97 -0.73
C ALA A 17 -32.87 25.88 -1.43
N TRP A 18 -32.08 26.64 -0.65
CA TRP A 18 -31.00 27.47 -1.19
C TRP A 18 -29.91 26.62 -1.85
N ALA A 19 -29.46 25.55 -1.19
CA ALA A 19 -28.41 24.68 -1.68
C ALA A 19 -28.82 23.96 -2.97
N ARG A 20 -30.07 23.44 -3.03
CA ARG A 20 -30.61 22.85 -4.27
C ARG A 20 -30.66 23.84 -5.44
N ARG A 21 -31.01 25.10 -5.20
CA ARG A 21 -30.94 26.14 -6.24
C ARG A 21 -29.52 26.44 -6.71
N LYS A 22 -28.52 26.28 -5.84
CA LYS A 22 -27.12 26.59 -6.14
C LYS A 22 -26.37 25.44 -6.81
N PHE A 23 -26.61 24.20 -6.39
CA PHE A 23 -25.88 23.01 -6.84
C PHE A 23 -26.72 22.07 -7.72
N GLY A 24 -27.96 22.44 -8.05
CA GLY A 24 -28.84 21.62 -8.89
C GLY A 24 -29.15 20.28 -8.25
N ASP A 25 -29.02 19.21 -9.03
CA ASP A 25 -29.28 17.83 -8.62
C ASP A 25 -28.10 17.17 -7.89
N ASN A 26 -26.99 17.88 -7.67
CA ASN A 26 -25.85 17.34 -6.92
C ASN A 26 -26.15 17.32 -5.41
N GLU A 27 -26.80 16.24 -4.96
CA GLU A 27 -27.24 16.06 -3.57
C GLU A 27 -26.08 16.09 -2.56
N THR A 28 -24.90 15.60 -2.97
CA THR A 28 -23.70 15.58 -2.12
C THR A 28 -23.19 17.00 -1.85
N GLN A 29 -23.04 17.81 -2.90
CA GLN A 29 -22.66 19.22 -2.77
C GLN A 29 -23.69 20.01 -1.98
N ALA A 30 -24.98 19.82 -2.30
CA ALA A 30 -26.07 20.51 -1.61
C ALA A 30 -26.08 20.19 -0.11
N ARG A 31 -25.89 18.91 0.26
CA ARG A 31 -25.84 18.49 1.67
C ARG A 31 -24.63 19.07 2.40
N ALA A 32 -23.44 19.02 1.79
CA ALA A 32 -22.24 19.60 2.38
C ALA A 32 -22.39 21.11 2.59
N ALA A 33 -22.99 21.82 1.62
CA ALA A 33 -23.26 23.23 1.70
C ALA A 33 -24.23 23.58 2.84
N VAL A 34 -25.31 22.81 3.01
CA VAL A 34 -26.28 22.98 4.10
C VAL A 34 -25.61 22.77 5.46
N ASP A 35 -24.85 21.68 5.61
CA ASP A 35 -24.22 21.33 6.89
C ASP A 35 -23.15 22.36 7.30
N ALA A 36 -22.43 22.94 6.33
CA ALA A 36 -21.47 24.02 6.60
C ALA A 36 -22.17 25.34 6.94
N ALA A 37 -23.22 25.72 6.20
CA ALA A 37 -23.99 26.93 6.47
C ALA A 37 -24.66 26.89 7.85
N LEU A 38 -25.26 25.75 8.22
CA LEU A 38 -25.86 25.57 9.54
C LEU A 38 -24.83 25.63 10.67
N ARG A 39 -23.63 25.08 10.49
CA ARG A 39 -22.54 25.18 11.47
C ARG A 39 -22.06 26.62 11.66
N ALA A 40 -21.85 27.36 10.57
CA ALA A 40 -21.46 28.76 10.63
C ALA A 40 -22.55 29.62 11.33
N ALA A 41 -23.82 29.40 10.99
CA ALA A 41 -24.93 30.10 11.65
C ALA A 41 -25.02 29.76 13.15
N ALA A 42 -24.74 28.52 13.54
CA ALA A 42 -24.72 28.09 14.94
C ALA A 42 -23.56 28.73 15.74
N SER A 43 -22.45 29.08 15.08
CA SER A 43 -21.34 29.83 15.69
C SER A 43 -21.56 31.36 15.70
N GLY A 44 -22.77 31.83 15.37
CA GLY A 44 -23.10 33.26 15.37
C GLY A 44 -22.69 34.02 14.10
N ALA A 45 -22.30 33.33 13.03
CA ALA A 45 -22.01 33.97 11.76
C ALA A 45 -23.27 34.60 11.16
N SER A 46 -23.09 35.68 10.42
CA SER A 46 -24.17 36.31 9.64
C SER A 46 -24.69 35.36 8.56
N SER A 47 -25.91 35.62 8.05
CA SER A 47 -26.48 34.83 6.95
C SER A 47 -25.60 34.83 5.70
N GLN A 48 -24.86 35.90 5.44
CA GLN A 48 -23.94 36.00 4.31
C GLN A 48 -22.69 35.14 4.50
N GLU A 49 -22.08 35.19 5.69
CA GLU A 49 -20.94 34.33 6.04
C GLU A 49 -21.32 32.86 6.05
N ALA A 50 -22.51 32.52 6.57
CA ALA A 50 -23.04 31.17 6.53
C ALA A 50 -23.25 30.67 5.09
N ALA A 51 -23.78 31.52 4.20
CA ALA A 51 -23.93 31.18 2.78
C ALA A 51 -22.56 31.01 2.09
N ALA A 52 -21.57 31.85 2.41
CA ALA A 52 -20.22 31.73 1.88
C ALA A 52 -19.54 30.43 2.34
N ALA A 53 -19.66 30.07 3.62
CA ALA A 53 -19.19 28.79 4.15
C ALA A 53 -19.86 27.60 3.47
N GLY A 54 -21.18 27.69 3.24
CA GLY A 54 -21.93 26.69 2.48
C GLY A 54 -21.44 26.55 1.04
N LEU A 55 -21.21 27.66 0.33
CA LEU A 55 -20.70 27.64 -1.04
C LEU A 55 -19.32 27.01 -1.11
N ALA A 56 -18.40 27.44 -0.24
CA ALA A 56 -17.05 26.89 -0.18
C ALA A 56 -17.06 25.37 0.10
N ALA A 57 -17.92 24.90 1.01
CA ALA A 57 -18.06 23.47 1.28
C ALA A 57 -18.67 22.69 0.11
N GLY A 58 -19.70 23.23 -0.55
CA GLY A 58 -20.30 22.58 -1.71
C GLY A 58 -19.34 22.51 -2.90
N GLN A 59 -18.58 23.57 -3.16
CA GLN A 59 -17.55 23.61 -4.21
C GLN A 59 -16.36 22.70 -3.88
N ALA A 60 -15.97 22.58 -2.61
CA ALA A 60 -14.96 21.60 -2.20
C ALA A 60 -15.40 20.14 -2.44
N HIS A 61 -16.70 19.91 -2.63
CA HIS A 61 -17.29 18.63 -3.01
C HIS A 61 -17.66 18.56 -4.51
N GLU A 62 -17.14 19.47 -5.34
CA GLU A 62 -17.18 19.33 -6.79
C GLU A 62 -16.64 17.96 -7.18
N GLU A 63 -17.55 17.16 -7.75
CA GLU A 63 -17.20 15.86 -8.28
C GLU A 63 -16.10 16.12 -9.31
N PRO A 64 -14.93 15.47 -9.19
CA PRO A 64 -13.84 15.73 -10.12
C PRO A 64 -14.39 15.61 -11.54
N ASP A 65 -14.15 16.61 -12.38
CA ASP A 65 -14.52 16.54 -13.80
C ASP A 65 -13.62 15.48 -14.44
N VAL A 66 -14.07 14.23 -14.35
CA VAL A 66 -13.35 13.07 -14.82
C VAL A 66 -13.57 13.00 -16.32
N PRO A 67 -12.50 13.06 -17.13
CA PRO A 67 -12.62 12.89 -18.56
C PRO A 67 -13.39 11.61 -18.88
N PRO A 68 -14.38 11.64 -19.78
CA PRO A 68 -15.20 10.46 -20.11
C PRO A 68 -14.35 9.29 -20.63
N GLU A 69 -13.13 9.54 -21.10
CA GLU A 69 -12.13 8.54 -21.48
C GLU A 69 -11.71 7.64 -20.30
N LEU A 70 -11.66 8.16 -19.06
CA LEU A 70 -11.32 7.34 -17.89
C LEU A 70 -12.41 6.33 -17.55
N LEU A 71 -13.62 6.56 -18.04
CA LEU A 71 -14.82 5.75 -17.85
C LEU A 71 -15.01 4.69 -18.94
N GLU A 72 -13.99 4.51 -19.80
CA GLU A 72 -13.97 3.44 -20.79
C GLU A 72 -14.32 2.07 -20.19
N PRO A 73 -15.03 1.21 -20.94
CA PRO A 73 -15.51 -0.07 -20.45
C PRO A 73 -14.38 -0.90 -19.83
N ALA A 74 -14.65 -1.43 -18.64
CA ALA A 74 -13.70 -2.23 -17.89
C ALA A 74 -13.22 -3.44 -18.71
N PRO A 75 -11.90 -3.72 -18.77
CA PRO A 75 -11.39 -4.99 -19.24
C PRO A 75 -12.13 -6.18 -18.60
N ARG A 76 -12.19 -7.31 -19.30
CA ARG A 76 -12.88 -8.50 -18.79
C ARG A 76 -12.29 -8.91 -17.43
N GLY A 77 -13.16 -9.02 -16.42
CA GLY A 77 -12.77 -9.41 -15.06
C GLY A 77 -12.28 -8.26 -14.17
N THR A 78 -12.42 -7.00 -14.61
CA THR A 78 -12.17 -5.82 -13.76
C THR A 78 -13.46 -5.02 -13.59
N VAL A 79 -13.50 -4.17 -12.55
CA VAL A 79 -14.56 -3.17 -12.36
C VAL A 79 -13.92 -1.80 -12.33
N VAL A 80 -14.49 -0.89 -13.10
CA VAL A 80 -14.11 0.52 -13.15
C VAL A 80 -15.21 1.33 -12.47
N GLY A 81 -14.82 2.25 -11.59
CA GLY A 81 -15.75 3.14 -10.91
C GLY A 81 -15.06 4.11 -9.97
N TYR A 82 -15.83 4.96 -9.33
CA TYR A 82 -15.32 5.96 -8.39
C TYR A 82 -15.01 5.32 -7.04
N ALA A 83 -13.81 5.57 -6.52
CA ALA A 83 -13.43 5.22 -5.16
C ALA A 83 -14.13 6.19 -4.18
N ARG A 84 -14.91 5.64 -3.25
CA ARG A 84 -15.67 6.39 -2.25
C ARG A 84 -15.43 5.84 -0.85
N ARG A 85 -15.53 6.71 0.15
CA ARG A 85 -15.44 6.40 1.59
C ARG A 85 -14.17 5.63 1.94
N ILE A 86 -13.03 6.12 1.45
CA ILE A 86 -11.74 5.51 1.73
C ILE A 86 -11.45 5.55 3.22
N ARG A 87 -11.11 4.39 3.79
CA ARG A 87 -10.73 4.20 5.18
C ARG A 87 -9.43 3.41 5.23
N GLN A 88 -8.40 4.04 5.78
CA GLN A 88 -7.15 3.38 6.09
C GLN A 88 -7.14 3.03 7.57
N GLN A 89 -6.91 1.75 7.88
CA GLN A 89 -6.77 1.25 9.23
C GLN A 89 -5.40 0.60 9.38
N GLN A 90 -4.64 1.03 10.38
CA GLN A 90 -3.37 0.45 10.73
C GLN A 90 -3.54 -0.40 11.99
N GLN A 91 -3.27 -1.70 11.87
CA GLN A 91 -3.24 -2.61 13.01
C GLN A 91 -1.78 -2.87 13.35
N ILE A 92 -1.37 -2.50 14.57
CA ILE A 92 -0.04 -2.80 15.10
C ILE A 92 -0.16 -4.08 15.90
N SER A 93 0.69 -5.05 15.57
CA SER A 93 0.83 -6.32 16.28
C SER A 93 2.30 -6.52 16.64
N ASP A 94 2.58 -7.47 17.55
CA ASP A 94 3.94 -7.87 17.90
C ASP A 94 4.79 -8.26 16.68
N VAL A 95 4.15 -8.71 15.59
CA VAL A 95 4.80 -9.23 14.37
C VAL A 95 4.83 -8.19 13.24
N GLY A 96 4.55 -6.93 13.56
CA GLY A 96 4.60 -5.80 12.63
C GLY A 96 3.26 -5.10 12.43
N SER A 97 3.26 -4.15 11.49
CA SER A 97 2.09 -3.35 11.17
C SER A 97 1.38 -3.89 9.92
N LEU A 98 0.10 -4.24 10.07
CA LEU A 98 -0.79 -4.58 8.96
C LEU A 98 -1.64 -3.37 8.62
N GLN A 99 -1.55 -2.90 7.38
CA GLN A 99 -2.41 -1.87 6.84
C GLN A 99 -3.59 -2.50 6.09
N THR A 100 -4.79 -2.04 6.41
CA THR A 100 -6.02 -2.38 5.70
C THR A 100 -6.59 -1.12 5.08
N LEU A 101 -6.73 -1.12 3.76
CA LEU A 101 -7.39 -0.07 3.00
C LEU A 101 -8.75 -0.59 2.55
N GLU A 102 -9.82 0.05 3.02
CA GLU A 102 -11.20 -0.29 2.68
C GLU A 102 -11.88 0.91 2.02
N PHE A 103 -12.53 0.67 0.89
CA PHE A 103 -13.28 1.70 0.17
C PHE A 103 -14.41 1.07 -0.63
N ARG A 104 -15.33 1.90 -1.13
CA ARG A 104 -16.39 1.48 -2.04
C ARG A 104 -16.05 1.91 -3.46
N VAL A 105 -16.24 1.04 -4.42
CA VAL A 105 -16.19 1.37 -5.84
C VAL A 105 -17.63 1.50 -6.33
N GLU A 106 -17.96 2.67 -6.84
CA GLU A 106 -19.26 2.98 -7.43
C GLU A 106 -19.12 2.94 -8.96
N PRO A 107 -19.43 1.81 -9.61
CA PRO A 107 -19.38 1.72 -11.06
C PRO A 107 -20.51 2.53 -11.68
N LEU A 108 -20.30 3.08 -12.89
CA LEU A 108 -21.34 3.79 -13.65
C LEU A 108 -22.60 2.95 -13.87
N ARG A 109 -22.40 1.65 -14.04
CA ARG A 109 -23.45 0.68 -14.30
C ARG A 109 -23.28 -0.49 -13.34
N GLY A 110 -24.13 -0.54 -12.33
CA GLY A 110 -24.23 -1.68 -11.43
C GLY A 110 -24.18 -1.31 -9.95
N PRO A 111 -24.20 -2.32 -9.07
CA PRO A 111 -24.17 -2.11 -7.64
C PRO A 111 -22.78 -1.71 -7.17
N SER A 112 -22.72 -0.87 -6.14
CA SER A 112 -21.46 -0.53 -5.46
C SER A 112 -20.78 -1.78 -4.89
N LEU A 113 -19.45 -1.81 -4.96
CA LEU A 113 -18.63 -2.90 -4.45
C LEU A 113 -17.75 -2.40 -3.31
N VAL A 114 -17.67 -3.16 -2.21
CA VAL A 114 -16.71 -2.90 -1.14
C VAL A 114 -15.40 -3.58 -1.51
N VAL A 115 -14.33 -2.79 -1.62
CA VAL A 115 -12.99 -3.28 -1.92
C VAL A 115 -12.14 -3.20 -0.66
N GLN A 116 -11.53 -4.31 -0.29
CA GLN A 116 -10.56 -4.37 0.79
C GLN A 116 -9.20 -4.81 0.28
N MET A 117 -8.20 -3.97 0.51
CA MET A 117 -6.79 -4.27 0.28
C MET A 117 -6.10 -4.44 1.63
N ARG A 118 -5.22 -5.45 1.73
CA ARG A 118 -4.47 -5.77 2.96
C ARG A 118 -3.02 -6.03 2.60
N GLY A 119 -2.12 -5.32 3.27
CA GLY A 119 -0.68 -5.39 3.07
C GLY A 119 0.07 -4.75 4.24
N PHE A 120 1.40 -4.73 4.15
CA PHE A 120 2.27 -4.10 5.15
C PHE A 120 2.61 -2.66 4.74
N LEU A 121 2.62 -2.40 3.44
CA LEU A 121 2.95 -1.12 2.85
C LEU A 121 2.00 -0.87 1.68
N LEU A 122 1.42 0.33 1.64
CA LEU A 122 0.68 0.85 0.50
C LEU A 122 1.66 1.58 -0.41
N GLU A 123 1.76 1.14 -1.67
CA GLU A 123 2.47 1.85 -2.74
C GLU A 123 1.43 2.53 -3.64
N GLY A 124 1.68 3.80 -3.97
CA GLY A 124 0.74 4.66 -4.70
C GLY A 124 -0.18 5.48 -3.78
N SER A 125 -1.05 6.29 -4.39
CA SER A 125 -2.02 7.12 -3.70
C SER A 125 -3.42 6.84 -4.20
N LEU A 126 -4.39 6.88 -3.28
CA LEU A 126 -5.80 6.76 -3.60
C LEU A 126 -6.59 7.80 -2.81
N THR A 127 -7.34 8.63 -3.53
CA THR A 127 -8.16 9.71 -2.97
C THR A 127 -9.64 9.47 -3.25
N ASP A 128 -10.50 10.04 -2.41
CA ASP A 128 -11.95 9.95 -2.59
C ASP A 128 -12.34 10.67 -3.89
N GLY A 129 -13.07 9.99 -4.76
CA GLY A 129 -13.43 10.46 -6.10
C GLY A 129 -12.52 9.95 -7.22
N ASP A 130 -11.41 9.27 -6.92
CA ASP A 130 -10.55 8.71 -7.97
C ASP A 130 -11.27 7.61 -8.77
N VAL A 131 -11.06 7.59 -10.09
CA VAL A 131 -11.52 6.49 -10.94
C VAL A 131 -10.52 5.36 -10.81
N VAL A 132 -11.00 4.23 -10.32
CA VAL A 132 -10.17 3.04 -10.10
C VAL A 132 -10.65 1.88 -10.93
N GLU A 133 -9.68 1.13 -11.44
CA GLU A 133 -9.88 -0.17 -12.05
C GLU A 133 -9.42 -1.26 -11.09
N VAL A 134 -10.37 -2.05 -10.59
CA VAL A 134 -10.16 -3.09 -9.60
C VAL A 134 -10.31 -4.48 -10.22
N PRO A 135 -9.26 -5.33 -10.21
CA PRO A 135 -9.36 -6.69 -10.72
C PRO A 135 -10.17 -7.60 -9.78
N ILE A 136 -11.24 -8.21 -10.29
CA ILE A 136 -12.06 -9.16 -9.54
C ILE A 136 -11.49 -10.56 -9.69
N ARG A 137 -10.58 -10.96 -8.79
CA ARG A 137 -10.09 -12.35 -8.73
C ARG A 137 -11.02 -13.27 -7.95
N ARG A 138 -11.64 -12.76 -6.88
CA ARG A 138 -12.56 -13.49 -6.00
C ARG A 138 -13.64 -12.54 -5.49
N ARG A 139 -14.90 -12.86 -5.76
CA ARG A 139 -16.06 -12.08 -5.31
C ARG A 139 -16.86 -12.88 -4.30
N ARG A 140 -17.21 -12.26 -3.17
CA ARG A 140 -18.18 -12.78 -2.20
C ARG A 140 -19.27 -11.73 -2.01
N GLY A 141 -20.36 -11.84 -2.77
CA GLY A 141 -21.41 -10.82 -2.78
C GLY A 141 -20.91 -9.46 -3.30
N THR A 142 -21.06 -8.40 -2.52
CA THR A 142 -20.55 -7.05 -2.84
C THR A 142 -19.12 -6.82 -2.39
N PHE A 143 -18.48 -7.80 -1.75
CA PHE A 143 -17.13 -7.69 -1.22
C PHE A 143 -16.08 -8.28 -2.17
N VAL A 144 -15.04 -7.49 -2.46
CA VAL A 144 -13.91 -7.85 -3.31
C VAL A 144 -12.60 -7.65 -2.54
N ARG A 145 -11.77 -8.68 -2.50
CA ARG A 145 -10.41 -8.58 -1.92
C ARG A 145 -9.41 -8.38 -3.05
N ALA A 146 -8.80 -7.20 -3.10
CA ALA A 146 -7.77 -6.86 -4.08
C ALA A 146 -6.39 -6.76 -3.41
N GLY A 147 -5.33 -7.12 -4.14
CA GLY A 147 -3.95 -6.85 -3.74
C GLY A 147 -3.37 -5.63 -4.44
N ARG A 148 -3.91 -5.33 -5.63
CA ARG A 148 -3.51 -4.23 -6.52
C ARG A 148 -4.73 -3.69 -7.24
N LEU A 149 -4.70 -2.44 -7.63
CA LEU A 149 -5.65 -1.78 -8.51
C LEU A 149 -4.92 -0.74 -9.36
N PHE A 150 -5.55 -0.26 -10.43
CA PHE A 150 -5.01 0.82 -11.24
C PHE A 150 -5.84 2.09 -11.01
N ASN A 151 -5.20 3.18 -10.61
CA ASN A 151 -5.83 4.48 -10.45
C ASN A 151 -5.79 5.18 -11.82
N ARG A 152 -6.92 5.20 -12.51
CA ARG A 152 -7.05 5.81 -13.84
C ARG A 152 -6.92 7.33 -13.77
N THR A 153 -7.34 7.96 -12.67
CA THR A 153 -7.19 9.41 -12.47
C THR A 153 -5.73 9.83 -12.44
N THR A 154 -4.88 9.10 -11.71
CA THR A 154 -3.45 9.44 -11.57
C THR A 154 -2.54 8.70 -12.55
N GLY A 155 -3.07 7.74 -13.31
CA GLY A 155 -2.28 6.89 -14.21
C GLY A 155 -1.30 5.97 -13.47
N SER A 156 -1.53 5.69 -12.19
CA SER A 156 -0.60 4.95 -11.33
C SER A 156 -1.20 3.66 -10.80
N THR A 157 -0.36 2.66 -10.53
CA THR A 157 -0.79 1.42 -9.88
C THR A 157 -0.76 1.62 -8.37
N VAL A 158 -1.86 1.28 -7.70
CA VAL A 158 -1.95 1.24 -6.24
C VAL A 158 -1.86 -0.21 -5.80
N GLU A 159 -0.83 -0.54 -5.03
CA GLU A 159 -0.54 -1.90 -4.60
C GLU A 159 -0.35 -1.98 -3.10
N MET A 160 -0.95 -3.00 -2.48
CA MET A 160 -0.64 -3.37 -1.11
C MET A 160 0.42 -4.45 -1.11
N ARG A 161 1.66 -4.05 -0.83
CA ARG A 161 2.78 -4.99 -0.72
C ARG A 161 2.55 -5.96 0.41
N ARG A 162 2.58 -7.23 0.07
CA ARG A 162 2.69 -8.34 1.01
C ARG A 162 4.18 -8.61 1.17
N GLY A 163 4.81 -8.00 2.17
CA GLY A 163 6.24 -8.20 2.41
C GLY A 163 6.59 -9.69 2.52
N LEU A 164 7.82 -10.05 2.17
CA LEU A 164 8.41 -11.40 2.39
C LEU A 164 8.32 -11.84 3.86
N TRP A 165 8.35 -10.86 4.78
CA TRP A 165 8.17 -11.05 6.21
C TRP A 165 6.72 -11.38 6.59
N GLY A 166 5.76 -11.08 5.72
CA GLY A 166 4.36 -11.45 5.90
C GLY A 166 4.10 -12.94 5.80
N SER A 167 4.85 -13.66 4.96
CA SER A 167 4.83 -15.13 5.00
C SER A 167 5.42 -15.68 6.28
N MET A 168 6.44 -15.01 6.86
CA MET A 168 7.02 -15.44 8.14
C MET A 168 6.06 -15.19 9.31
N SER A 169 5.36 -14.07 9.35
CA SER A 169 4.36 -13.80 10.39
C SER A 169 3.09 -14.64 10.26
N VAL A 170 2.67 -14.96 9.04
CA VAL A 170 1.62 -15.96 8.79
C VAL A 170 2.08 -17.36 9.19
N ALA A 171 3.34 -17.72 8.95
CA ALA A 171 3.91 -18.97 9.42
C ALA A 171 3.98 -19.01 10.96
N GLU A 172 4.35 -17.92 11.62
CA GLU A 172 4.42 -17.85 13.08
C GLU A 172 3.03 -17.93 13.74
N THR A 173 2.00 -17.37 13.10
CA THR A 173 0.61 -17.48 13.55
C THR A 173 -0.05 -18.83 13.22
N MET A 174 0.32 -19.49 12.11
CA MET A 174 -0.21 -20.82 11.77
C MET A 174 0.50 -21.98 12.49
N TYR A 175 1.83 -21.93 12.60
CA TYR A 175 2.63 -23.01 13.18
C TYR A 175 2.88 -22.82 14.68
N GLY A 176 2.58 -21.64 15.22
CA GLY A 176 2.81 -21.33 16.63
C GLY A 176 4.28 -21.02 16.92
N ARG A 177 4.51 -20.19 17.95
CA ARG A 177 5.84 -19.68 18.35
C ARG A 177 6.90 -20.76 18.52
N VAL A 178 6.50 -21.98 18.91
CA VAL A 178 7.43 -23.10 19.16
C VAL A 178 7.99 -23.65 17.85
N LEU A 179 7.15 -23.96 16.87
CA LEU A 179 7.59 -24.51 15.59
C LEU A 179 8.44 -23.52 14.79
N ALA A 180 8.10 -22.23 14.84
CA ALA A 180 8.92 -21.20 14.20
C ALA A 180 10.34 -21.17 14.77
N ARG A 181 10.49 -21.19 16.11
CA ARG A 181 11.81 -21.27 16.76
C ARG A 181 12.57 -22.54 16.39
N THR A 182 11.90 -23.69 16.36
CA THR A 182 12.53 -24.96 15.97
C THR A 182 13.01 -24.92 14.52
N PHE A 183 12.21 -24.37 13.59
CA PHE A 183 12.59 -24.23 12.19
C PHE A 183 13.79 -23.30 12.03
N TYR A 184 13.80 -22.15 12.71
CA TYR A 184 14.96 -21.25 12.70
C TYR A 184 16.21 -21.92 13.26
N PHE A 185 16.09 -22.60 14.40
CA PHE A 185 17.20 -23.31 15.01
C PHE A 185 17.76 -24.38 14.05
N LEU A 186 16.89 -25.18 13.42
CA LEU A 186 17.30 -26.17 12.42
C LEU A 186 17.97 -25.54 11.21
N PHE A 187 17.38 -24.46 10.65
CA PHE A 187 17.95 -23.76 9.51
C PHE A 187 19.36 -23.23 9.81
N PHE A 188 19.53 -22.54 10.94
CA PHE A 188 20.84 -22.04 11.37
C PHE A 188 21.81 -23.18 11.68
N ALA A 189 21.37 -24.26 12.35
CA ALA A 189 22.21 -25.42 12.63
C ALA A 189 22.75 -26.06 11.33
N VAL A 190 21.88 -26.24 10.32
CA VAL A 190 22.27 -26.78 9.00
C VAL A 190 23.22 -25.81 8.27
N PHE A 191 22.92 -24.51 8.30
CA PHE A 191 23.78 -23.49 7.70
C PHE A 191 25.18 -23.46 8.33
N PHE A 192 25.27 -23.47 9.67
CA PHE A 192 26.55 -23.51 10.37
C PHE A 192 27.31 -24.81 10.14
N ALA A 193 26.63 -25.95 10.07
CA ALA A 193 27.24 -27.22 9.71
C ALA A 193 27.83 -27.17 8.29
N PHE A 194 27.10 -26.58 7.33
CA PHE A 194 27.60 -26.38 5.97
C PHE A 194 28.84 -25.47 5.94
N VAL A 195 28.81 -24.34 6.65
CA VAL A 195 29.95 -23.42 6.77
C VAL A 195 31.17 -24.11 7.40
N ALA A 196 30.97 -24.91 8.44
CA ALA A 196 32.04 -25.64 9.10
C ALA A 196 32.67 -26.71 8.18
N VAL A 197 31.86 -27.47 7.45
CA VAL A 197 32.35 -28.44 6.46
C VAL A 197 33.11 -27.73 5.33
N PHE A 198 32.58 -26.62 4.83
CA PHE A 198 33.23 -25.83 3.79
C PHE A 198 34.57 -25.27 4.27
N ALA A 199 34.61 -24.66 5.45
CA ALA A 199 35.84 -24.16 6.05
C ALA A 199 36.86 -25.28 6.30
N GLY A 200 36.40 -26.44 6.77
CA GLY A 200 37.23 -27.63 6.94
C GLY A 200 37.82 -28.13 5.61
N ALA A 201 37.03 -28.15 4.54
CA ALA A 201 37.51 -28.53 3.21
C ALA A 201 38.54 -27.54 2.65
N VAL A 202 38.33 -26.23 2.86
CA VAL A 202 39.30 -25.18 2.48
C VAL A 202 40.60 -25.35 3.26
N LEU A 203 40.52 -25.48 4.59
CA LEU A 203 41.69 -25.66 5.45
C LEU A 203 42.44 -26.96 5.15
N TYR A 204 41.71 -28.05 4.92
CA TYR A 204 42.30 -29.32 4.50
C TYR A 204 43.04 -29.15 3.17
N GLY A 205 42.40 -28.48 2.20
CA GLY A 205 42.99 -28.21 0.89
C GLY A 205 44.18 -27.24 0.92
N THR A 206 44.36 -26.43 1.96
CA THR A 206 45.56 -25.59 2.12
C THR A 206 46.66 -26.32 2.88
N VAL A 207 46.34 -26.99 4.00
CA VAL A 207 47.35 -27.64 4.86
C VAL A 207 47.93 -28.90 4.21
N TRP A 208 47.09 -29.73 3.59
CA TRP A 208 47.58 -30.98 2.96
C TRP A 208 48.21 -30.76 1.59
N ARG A 209 48.10 -29.55 1.04
CA ARG A 209 48.74 -29.21 -0.22
C ARG A 209 50.24 -28.92 -0.07
N ASP A 210 50.70 -28.67 1.15
CA ASP A 210 52.12 -28.44 1.44
C ASP A 210 52.94 -29.74 1.39
N ASP A 211 52.34 -30.92 1.61
CA ASP A 211 53.03 -32.22 1.54
C ASP A 211 53.00 -32.85 0.14
N ALA A 212 52.09 -32.41 -0.73
CA ALA A 212 51.99 -32.88 -2.11
C ALA A 212 52.97 -32.09 -2.99
N GLY A 213 54.27 -32.33 -2.77
CA GLY A 213 55.39 -31.88 -3.63
C GLY A 213 55.12 -30.54 -4.30
N GLN A 214 55.38 -29.45 -3.59
CA GLN A 214 55.21 -28.07 -4.06
C GLN A 214 55.65 -28.00 -5.53
N PRO A 215 54.71 -27.81 -6.49
CA PRO A 215 55.07 -27.88 -7.90
C PRO A 215 56.13 -26.82 -8.14
N ASP A 216 57.25 -27.25 -8.76
CA ASP A 216 58.37 -26.36 -9.04
C ASP A 216 57.82 -25.03 -9.59
N PRO A 217 58.25 -23.88 -9.05
CA PRO A 217 57.76 -22.59 -9.49
C PRO A 217 57.89 -22.51 -11.01
N PRO A 218 56.88 -21.96 -11.70
CA PRO A 218 56.92 -21.92 -13.16
C PRO A 218 58.15 -21.13 -13.61
N SER A 219 58.86 -21.62 -14.65
CA SER A 219 60.19 -21.13 -15.04
C SER A 219 60.31 -19.61 -15.27
N TRP A 220 59.20 -18.94 -15.64
CA TRP A 220 59.16 -17.49 -15.78
C TRP A 220 59.38 -16.73 -14.45
N PHE A 221 58.99 -17.34 -13.31
CA PHE A 221 59.17 -16.76 -11.98
C PHE A 221 60.66 -16.73 -11.61
N CYS A 222 61.37 -17.84 -11.80
CA CYS A 222 62.82 -17.92 -11.55
C CYS A 222 63.60 -16.93 -12.41
N ALA A 223 63.28 -16.86 -13.72
CA ALA A 223 63.91 -15.90 -14.64
C ALA A 223 63.65 -14.43 -14.26
N THR A 224 62.53 -14.14 -13.60
CA THR A 224 62.20 -12.79 -13.14
C THR A 224 62.94 -12.46 -11.83
N ALA A 225 63.04 -13.40 -10.90
CA ALA A 225 63.76 -13.21 -9.65
C ALA A 225 65.26 -12.95 -9.88
N GLU A 226 65.87 -13.69 -10.82
CA GLU A 226 67.26 -13.48 -11.24
C GLU A 226 67.46 -12.06 -11.80
N LYS A 227 66.53 -11.58 -12.65
CA LYS A 227 66.58 -10.21 -13.19
C LYS A 227 66.47 -9.11 -12.15
N ILE A 228 65.84 -9.39 -11.00
CA ILE A 228 65.66 -8.43 -9.91
C ILE A 228 66.86 -8.48 -8.92
N GLY A 229 67.78 -9.43 -9.10
CA GLY A 229 69.02 -9.55 -8.32
C GLY A 229 68.90 -10.46 -7.10
N PHE A 230 67.99 -11.43 -7.11
CA PHE A 230 67.99 -12.51 -6.11
C PHE A 230 68.85 -13.67 -6.62
N ASP A 231 69.98 -13.91 -5.97
CA ASP A 231 70.96 -14.92 -6.39
C ASP A 231 70.57 -16.37 -5.98
N SER A 232 69.60 -16.53 -5.07
CA SER A 232 69.06 -17.84 -4.69
C SER A 232 67.63 -17.72 -4.16
N VAL A 233 66.64 -18.24 -4.89
CA VAL A 233 65.24 -18.32 -4.44
C VAL A 233 64.92 -19.78 -4.15
N PRO A 234 64.48 -20.16 -2.95
CA PRO A 234 64.16 -21.55 -2.63
C PRO A 234 63.13 -22.13 -3.62
N GLY A 235 63.49 -23.23 -4.30
CA GLY A 235 62.64 -23.86 -5.32
C GLY A 235 62.96 -23.44 -6.76
N CYS A 236 63.82 -22.43 -6.94
CA CYS A 236 64.70 -22.28 -8.09
C CYS A 236 66.10 -22.80 -7.66
#